data_AF-A0A1B8D9M3-F1
#
_entry.id   AF-A0A1B8D9M3-F1
#
_cell.length_a   1.000
_cell.length_b   1.000
_cell.length_c   1.000
_cell.angle_alpha   90.00
_cell.angle_beta   90.00
_cell.angle_gamma   90.00
#
_symmetry.space_group_name_H-M   'P 1'
#
loop_
_entity.id
_entity.type
_entity.pdbx_description
1 polymer ?
#
loop_
_entity_poly.entity_id
_entity_poly.type
_entity_poly.pdbx_seq_one_letter_code
_entity_poly.pdbx_strand_id
1 'polypeptide(L)'
;MSDAGDDYGGGGNSPAYEDEEPEYDPEEPEPYNGEDEVAQIDDLQAAQNPDQLLATGEHGVVISGDPSAAAAKGKDKAPKDKKIANDQRTTTPYMTKYERARILGTRALQISMNAPVLVDLEGETDPLQIAIKELREKKIPLIVRRYMPDGWYEDWTCEELLT
;
A
#
# COMPACT_ATOMS: atom_id res chain seq x y z
N MET A 1 78.41 3.10 -14.14
CA MET A 1 78.94 3.65 -12.88
C MET A 1 77.76 3.93 -12.00
N SER A 2 77.77 3.33 -10.82
CA SER A 2 76.74 3.31 -9.78
C SER A 2 76.61 4.66 -9.10
N ASP A 3 75.38 5.17 -9.03
CA ASP A 3 75.00 6.30 -8.20
C ASP A 3 73.82 5.83 -7.34
N ALA A 4 74.07 5.55 -6.07
CA ALA A 4 73.07 5.19 -5.09
C ALA A 4 73.45 5.91 -3.78
N GLY A 5 72.89 7.11 -3.63
CA GLY A 5 72.96 7.91 -2.41
C GLY A 5 71.94 7.44 -1.36
N ASP A 6 72.45 7.30 -0.15
CA ASP A 6 71.95 7.91 1.10
C ASP A 6 70.53 7.57 1.62
N ASP A 7 70.52 6.57 2.51
CA ASP A 7 70.14 6.56 3.93
C ASP A 7 69.30 7.69 4.58
N TYR A 8 68.57 7.27 5.64
CA TYR A 8 67.66 7.96 6.59
C TYR A 8 66.22 8.21 6.08
N GLY A 9 65.15 7.68 6.66
CA GLY A 9 64.91 7.21 8.02
C GLY A 9 63.66 7.92 8.55
N GLY A 10 62.61 7.18 8.94
CA GLY A 10 61.43 7.79 9.57
C GLY A 10 60.20 6.88 9.58
N GLY A 11 60.04 6.12 10.66
CA GLY A 11 58.90 5.24 10.89
C GLY A 11 57.55 5.97 10.91
N GLY A 12 56.62 5.46 10.11
CA GLY A 12 55.19 5.68 10.28
C GLY A 12 54.59 4.48 11.00
N ASN A 13 54.08 4.70 12.20
CA ASN A 13 53.30 3.75 12.98
C ASN A 13 51.98 3.43 12.25
N SER A 14 51.95 2.41 11.40
CA SER A 14 50.70 1.83 10.90
C SER A 14 50.19 0.80 11.94
N PRO A 15 49.00 0.98 12.52
CA PRO A 15 48.44 0.00 13.45
C PRO A 15 48.29 -1.33 12.72
N ALA A 16 48.84 -2.39 13.29
CA ALA A 16 48.56 -3.75 12.85
C ALA A 16 47.06 -3.99 13.08
N TYR A 17 46.30 -4.12 12.00
CA TYR A 17 45.01 -4.79 12.08
C TYR A 17 45.34 -6.25 12.36
N GLU A 18 45.10 -6.71 13.58
CA GLU A 18 45.02 -8.14 13.88
C GLU A 18 43.79 -8.66 13.12
N ASP A 19 44.02 -9.42 12.05
CA ASP A 19 43.01 -10.18 11.31
C ASP A 19 42.48 -11.33 12.20
N GLU A 20 41.77 -10.99 13.28
CA GLU A 20 40.85 -11.93 13.92
C GLU A 20 39.49 -11.78 13.23
N GLU A 21 39.29 -12.55 12.16
CA GLU A 21 37.95 -12.68 11.57
C GLU A 21 37.02 -13.31 12.62
N PRO A 22 35.87 -12.68 12.92
CA PRO A 22 34.92 -13.24 13.88
C PRO A 22 34.37 -14.57 13.35
N GLU A 23 34.49 -15.61 14.17
CA GLU A 23 33.94 -16.94 13.90
C GLU A 23 32.40 -16.86 13.88
N TYR A 24 31.78 -17.17 12.74
CA TYR A 24 30.33 -17.12 12.58
C TYR A 24 29.66 -18.24 13.39
N ASP A 25 28.93 -17.88 14.45
CA ASP A 25 28.09 -18.79 15.23
C ASP A 25 26.64 -18.78 14.69
N PRO A 26 26.17 -19.87 14.03
CA PRO A 26 24.84 -19.95 13.46
C PRO A 26 23.70 -20.02 14.50
N GLU A 27 23.99 -20.18 15.79
CA GLU A 27 22.98 -20.15 16.87
C GLU A 27 22.82 -18.76 17.51
N GLU A 28 23.67 -17.79 17.16
CA GLU A 28 23.56 -16.43 17.67
C GLU A 28 22.42 -15.68 16.94
N PRO A 29 21.40 -15.16 17.67
CA PRO A 29 20.32 -14.42 17.03
C PRO A 29 20.87 -13.10 16.48
N GLU A 30 20.75 -12.93 15.16
CA GLU A 30 21.10 -11.69 14.45
C GLU A 30 20.53 -10.46 15.19
N PRO A 31 21.35 -9.44 15.50
CA PRO A 31 20.86 -8.23 16.13
C PRO A 31 19.84 -7.57 15.21
N TYR A 32 18.60 -7.41 15.70
CA TYR A 32 17.55 -6.68 14.99
C TYR A 32 17.96 -5.21 14.88
N ASN A 33 18.54 -4.85 13.74
CA ASN A 33 18.80 -3.47 13.40
C ASN A 33 17.43 -2.86 13.04
N GLY A 34 16.81 -2.14 13.99
CA GLY A 34 15.49 -1.50 13.85
C GLY A 34 15.43 -0.35 12.84
N GLU A 35 16.29 -0.39 11.84
CA GLU A 35 16.33 0.44 10.65
C GLU A 35 16.01 -0.44 9.43
N ASP A 36 14.87 -1.13 9.49
CA ASP A 36 14.11 -1.34 8.25
C ASP A 36 13.84 0.08 7.73
N GLU A 37 14.62 0.48 6.74
CA GLU A 37 14.48 1.71 5.99
C GLU A 37 12.98 1.86 5.69
N VAL A 38 12.31 2.77 6.42
CA VAL A 38 10.98 3.23 6.04
C VAL A 38 11.21 3.81 4.67
N ALA A 39 10.93 3.01 3.64
CA ALA A 39 11.01 3.43 2.26
C ALA A 39 10.29 4.77 2.24
N GLN A 40 11.04 5.85 1.96
CA GLN A 40 10.44 7.16 1.78
C GLN A 40 9.51 6.99 0.59
N ILE A 41 8.23 6.79 0.88
CA ILE A 41 7.19 6.79 -0.11
C ILE A 41 7.23 8.23 -0.60
N ASP A 42 7.78 8.43 -1.79
CA ASP A 42 7.92 9.74 -2.40
C ASP A 42 6.51 10.36 -2.54
N ASP A 43 6.15 11.20 -1.57
CA ASP A 43 4.83 11.81 -1.36
C ASP A 43 4.42 12.76 -2.50
N LEU A 44 5.16 12.79 -3.61
CA LEU A 44 5.04 13.80 -4.66
C LEU A 44 4.32 13.33 -5.93
N GLN A 45 3.95 12.05 -6.07
CA GLN A 45 3.14 11.60 -7.22
C GLN A 45 1.63 11.51 -6.96
N ALA A 46 1.18 11.55 -5.69
CA ALA A 46 -0.24 11.61 -5.34
C ALA A 46 -0.89 12.97 -5.65
N ALA A 47 -0.08 14.02 -5.81
CA ALA A 47 -0.55 15.40 -6.00
C ALA A 47 -1.12 15.69 -7.40
N GLN A 48 -0.84 14.86 -8.41
CA GLN A 48 -1.18 15.25 -9.78
C GLN A 48 -2.67 15.10 -10.12
N ASN A 49 -3.41 14.22 -9.43
CA ASN A 49 -4.86 14.12 -9.62
C ASN A 49 -5.56 13.50 -8.38
N PRO A 50 -5.77 14.24 -7.27
CA PRO A 50 -6.65 13.78 -6.18
C PRO A 50 -8.07 13.49 -6.69
N ASP A 51 -8.43 14.11 -7.81
CA ASP A 51 -9.68 13.88 -8.52
C ASP A 51 -9.76 12.50 -9.18
N GLN A 52 -8.66 11.77 -9.42
CA GLN A 52 -8.75 10.38 -9.94
C GLN A 52 -9.16 9.36 -8.87
N LEU A 53 -9.01 9.67 -7.58
CA LEU A 53 -9.58 8.88 -6.47
C LEU A 53 -11.09 9.14 -6.30
N LEU A 54 -11.56 10.31 -6.75
CA LEU A 54 -12.94 10.79 -6.60
C LEU A 54 -13.77 10.69 -7.89
N ALA A 55 -13.13 10.63 -9.06
CA ALA A 55 -13.76 10.71 -10.37
C ALA A 55 -13.64 9.40 -11.16
N THR A 56 -14.32 8.37 -10.67
CA THR A 56 -15.16 7.61 -11.59
C THR A 56 -16.58 7.97 -11.21
N GLY A 57 -17.35 8.50 -12.17
CA GLY A 57 -18.66 9.14 -11.95
C GLY A 57 -19.79 8.20 -11.51
N GLU A 58 -19.53 7.40 -10.49
CA GLU A 58 -20.44 6.54 -9.76
C GLU A 58 -19.95 6.60 -8.29
N HIS A 59 -20.56 7.47 -7.48
CA HIS A 59 -20.17 7.69 -6.09
C HIS A 59 -20.04 6.35 -5.34
N GLY A 60 -18.82 5.98 -4.92
CA GLY A 60 -18.59 4.85 -4.01
C GLY A 60 -17.93 3.60 -4.59
N VAL A 61 -17.45 3.58 -5.84
CA VAL A 61 -16.78 2.37 -6.39
C VAL A 61 -15.27 2.37 -6.12
N VAL A 62 -14.78 1.33 -5.44
CA VAL A 62 -13.36 1.02 -5.22
C VAL A 62 -12.94 -0.09 -6.18
N ILE A 63 -11.96 0.17 -7.05
CA ILE A 63 -11.44 -0.81 -8.00
C ILE A 63 -10.39 -1.70 -7.31
N SER A 64 -10.50 -3.01 -7.47
CA SER A 64 -9.43 -3.95 -7.07
C SER A 64 -8.32 -3.97 -8.15
N GLY A 65 -7.10 -3.55 -7.82
CA GLY A 65 -5.94 -3.63 -8.72
C GLY A 65 -5.04 -2.39 -8.70
N ASP A 66 -3.91 -2.44 -9.41
CA ASP A 66 -3.00 -1.31 -9.56
C ASP A 66 -3.67 -0.18 -10.37
N PRO A 67 -3.85 1.03 -9.81
CA PRO A 67 -4.42 2.17 -10.53
C PRO A 67 -3.60 2.58 -11.77
N SER A 68 -2.29 2.30 -11.80
CA SER A 68 -1.42 2.56 -12.95
C SER A 68 -1.81 1.70 -14.18
N ALA A 69 -2.23 0.45 -13.95
CA ALA A 69 -2.73 -0.43 -15.00
C ALA A 69 -4.10 0.04 -15.56
N ALA A 70 -4.89 0.73 -14.74
CA ALA A 70 -6.16 1.34 -15.15
C ALA A 70 -5.97 2.70 -15.85
N ALA A 71 -4.93 3.46 -15.50
CA ALA A 71 -4.62 4.77 -16.11
C ALA A 71 -3.93 4.68 -17.48
N ALA A 72 -3.23 3.56 -17.76
CA ALA A 72 -2.58 3.32 -19.06
C ALA A 72 -3.56 2.91 -20.17
N LYS A 73 -4.76 2.45 -19.83
CA LYS A 73 -5.88 2.34 -20.78
C LYS A 73 -6.68 3.64 -20.66
N GLY A 74 -7.04 4.24 -21.79
CA GLY A 74 -7.76 5.51 -21.84
C GLY A 74 -9.00 5.51 -20.93
N LYS A 75 -9.59 6.70 -20.70
CA LYS A 75 -10.84 6.94 -19.96
C LYS A 75 -12.07 6.27 -20.60
N ASP A 76 -11.93 5.06 -21.11
CA ASP A 76 -13.00 4.19 -21.51
C ASP A 76 -13.59 3.63 -20.22
N LYS A 77 -14.61 4.32 -19.72
CA LYS A 77 -15.60 3.77 -18.80
C LYS A 77 -15.78 2.30 -19.18
N ALA A 78 -15.56 1.37 -18.25
CA ALA A 78 -15.88 -0.03 -18.50
C ALA A 78 -17.28 -0.05 -19.13
N PRO A 79 -17.44 -0.59 -20.36
CA PRO A 79 -18.73 -0.55 -21.04
C PRO A 79 -19.77 -1.11 -20.08
N LYS A 80 -20.93 -0.45 -19.93
CA LYS A 80 -22.04 -0.96 -19.10
C LYS A 80 -22.40 -2.40 -19.48
N ASP A 81 -22.07 -2.79 -20.71
CA ASP A 81 -22.25 -4.11 -21.30
C ASP A 81 -21.34 -5.21 -20.73
N LYS A 82 -20.33 -4.87 -19.90
CA LYS A 82 -19.37 -5.83 -19.31
C LYS A 82 -19.62 -6.16 -17.83
N LYS A 83 -20.77 -5.75 -17.28
CA LYS A 83 -21.14 -6.08 -15.90
C LYS A 83 -21.71 -7.50 -15.83
N ILE A 84 -21.14 -8.32 -14.95
CA ILE A 84 -21.67 -9.64 -14.61
C ILE A 84 -22.84 -9.45 -13.62
N ALA A 85 -23.94 -10.14 -13.87
CA ALA A 85 -25.12 -10.09 -13.00
C ALA A 85 -24.84 -10.71 -11.63
N ASN A 86 -25.56 -10.28 -10.59
CA ASN A 86 -25.27 -10.67 -9.21
C ASN A 86 -25.38 -12.18 -8.95
N ASP A 87 -26.29 -12.85 -9.65
CA ASP A 87 -26.54 -14.29 -9.62
C ASP A 87 -25.48 -15.11 -10.39
N GLN A 88 -24.68 -14.45 -11.23
CA GLN A 88 -23.67 -15.08 -12.09
C GLN A 88 -22.23 -14.78 -11.64
N ARG A 89 -22.06 -14.17 -10.46
CA ARG A 89 -20.73 -13.88 -9.91
C ARG A 89 -20.02 -15.17 -9.52
N THR A 90 -18.73 -15.21 -9.80
CA THR A 90 -17.86 -16.38 -9.55
C THR A 90 -16.75 -16.08 -8.56
N THR A 91 -16.43 -14.80 -8.31
CA THR A 91 -15.36 -14.45 -7.37
C THR A 91 -15.74 -14.73 -5.92
N THR A 92 -14.73 -14.78 -5.05
CA THR A 92 -14.88 -15.16 -3.64
C THR A 92 -15.80 -14.21 -2.86
N PRO A 93 -16.70 -14.70 -1.98
CA PRO A 93 -17.50 -13.83 -1.13
C PRO A 93 -16.68 -13.15 -0.01
N TYR A 94 -15.41 -13.52 0.16
CA TYR A 94 -14.53 -12.91 1.16
C TYR A 94 -13.87 -11.64 0.63
N MET A 95 -13.73 -10.65 1.51
CA MET A 95 -12.94 -9.46 1.25
C MET A 95 -11.46 -9.82 1.25
N THR A 96 -10.75 -9.43 0.20
CA THR A 96 -9.29 -9.63 0.14
C THR A 96 -8.59 -8.60 1.03
N LYS A 97 -7.37 -8.92 1.49
CA LYS A 97 -6.54 -7.99 2.27
C LYS A 97 -6.28 -6.66 1.53
N TYR A 98 -6.22 -6.70 0.20
CA TYR A 98 -6.00 -5.53 -0.65
C TYR A 98 -7.24 -4.63 -0.70
N GLU A 99 -8.42 -5.24 -0.86
CA GLU A 99 -9.70 -4.52 -0.84
C GLU A 99 -9.92 -3.88 0.53
N ARG A 100 -9.70 -4.63 1.61
CA ARG A 100 -9.84 -4.12 2.98
C ARG A 100 -8.96 -2.89 3.21
N ALA A 101 -7.68 -2.96 2.85
CA ALA A 101 -6.77 -1.84 2.98
C ALA A 101 -7.24 -0.62 2.16
N ARG A 102 -7.68 -0.84 0.92
CA ARG A 102 -8.14 0.23 0.03
C ARG A 102 -9.44 0.88 0.50
N ILE A 103 -10.39 0.09 0.97
CA ILE A 103 -11.67 0.54 1.53
C ILE A 103 -11.41 1.41 2.77
N LEU A 104 -10.61 0.92 3.71
CA LEU A 104 -10.26 1.66 4.92
C LEU A 104 -9.54 2.97 4.59
N GLY A 105 -8.56 2.95 3.68
CA GLY A 105 -7.84 4.16 3.27
C GLY A 105 -8.75 5.18 2.57
N THR A 106 -9.59 4.73 1.64
CA THR A 106 -10.53 5.62 0.92
C THR A 106 -11.56 6.21 1.88
N ARG A 107 -12.08 5.39 2.80
CA ARG A 107 -13.10 5.85 3.75
C ARG A 107 -12.51 6.78 4.81
N ALA A 108 -11.33 6.47 5.34
CA ALA A 108 -10.62 7.35 6.25
C ALA A 108 -10.33 8.73 5.62
N LEU A 109 -9.94 8.75 4.33
CA LEU A 109 -9.76 10.00 3.57
C LEU A 109 -11.08 10.78 3.43
N GLN A 110 -12.19 10.12 3.15
CA GLN A 110 -13.49 10.79 3.10
C GLN A 110 -13.84 11.42 4.46
N ILE A 111 -13.64 10.69 5.55
CA ILE A 111 -13.92 11.17 6.92
C ILE A 111 -13.02 12.37 7.27
N SER A 112 -11.73 12.34 6.88
CA SER A 112 -10.82 13.46 7.12
C SER A 112 -11.22 14.72 6.34
N MET A 113 -11.87 14.55 5.19
CA MET A 113 -12.51 15.62 4.42
C MET A 113 -13.93 15.97 4.91
N ASN A 114 -14.23 15.69 6.18
CA ASN A 114 -15.51 15.97 6.83
C ASN A 114 -16.74 15.31 6.16
N ALA A 115 -16.56 14.17 5.49
CA ALA A 115 -17.70 13.40 5.02
C ALA A 115 -18.57 12.87 6.20
N PRO A 116 -19.88 12.68 5.99
CA PRO A 116 -20.76 12.15 7.04
C PRO A 116 -20.35 10.74 7.49
N VAL A 117 -20.25 10.56 8.80
CA VAL A 117 -19.99 9.26 9.46
C VAL A 117 -21.32 8.56 9.73
N LEU A 118 -21.39 7.24 9.49
CA LEU A 118 -22.62 6.44 9.59
C LEU A 118 -22.71 5.58 10.86
N VAL A 119 -21.70 5.67 11.74
CA VAL A 119 -21.63 4.99 13.04
C VAL A 119 -21.60 6.00 14.18
N ASP A 120 -21.98 5.53 15.37
CA ASP A 120 -21.92 6.33 16.58
C ASP A 120 -20.47 6.42 17.07
N LEU A 121 -20.01 7.66 17.29
CA LEU A 121 -18.67 7.94 17.80
C LEU A 121 -18.68 7.88 19.34
N GLU A 122 -17.82 7.05 19.91
CA GLU A 122 -17.61 6.83 21.35
C GLU A 122 -16.31 7.50 21.84
N GLY A 123 -15.88 8.56 21.16
CA GLY A 123 -14.64 9.28 21.45
C GLY A 123 -13.49 9.01 20.48
N GLU A 124 -13.73 8.28 19.39
CA GLU A 124 -12.75 8.13 18.32
C GLU A 124 -12.56 9.45 17.57
N THR A 125 -11.32 9.93 17.50
CA THR A 125 -10.94 11.15 16.77
C THR A 125 -10.15 10.84 15.50
N ASP A 126 -9.54 9.66 15.42
CA ASP A 126 -8.75 9.22 14.27
C ASP A 126 -9.67 8.74 13.14
N PRO A 127 -9.61 9.33 11.92
CA PRO A 127 -10.41 8.89 10.77
C PRO A 127 -10.26 7.41 10.43
N LEU A 128 -9.06 6.83 10.63
CA LEU A 128 -8.83 5.42 10.37
C LEU A 128 -9.57 4.53 11.38
N GLN A 129 -9.52 4.85 12.68
CA GLN A 129 -10.32 4.12 13.67
C GLN A 129 -11.83 4.20 13.37
N ILE A 130 -12.32 5.36 12.96
CA ILE A 130 -13.72 5.54 12.58
C ILE A 130 -14.07 4.66 11.38
N ALA A 131 -13.24 4.65 10.33
CA ALA A 131 -13.43 3.78 9.17
C ALA A 131 -13.40 2.28 9.53
N ILE A 132 -12.52 1.88 10.47
CA ILE A 132 -12.48 0.50 10.97
C ILE A 132 -13.78 0.14 11.70
N LYS A 133 -14.32 1.06 12.52
CA LYS A 133 -15.61 0.90 13.20
C LYS A 133 -16.76 0.77 12.19
N GLU A 134 -16.80 1.62 11.18
CA GLU A 134 -17.79 1.53 10.08
C GLU A 134 -17.70 0.21 9.31
N LEU A 135 -16.49 -0.29 9.06
CA LEU A 135 -16.31 -1.59 8.39
C LEU A 135 -16.84 -2.74 9.25
N ARG A 136 -16.57 -2.72 10.56
CA ARG A 136 -17.05 -3.75 11.51
C ARG A 136 -18.57 -3.77 11.62
N GLU A 137 -19.20 -2.59 11.60
CA GLU A 137 -20.66 -2.46 11.59
C GLU A 137 -21.29 -2.63 10.19
N LYS A 138 -20.48 -2.90 9.16
CA LYS A 138 -20.91 -3.05 7.76
C LYS A 138 -21.66 -1.83 7.20
N LYS A 139 -21.33 -0.62 7.67
CA LYS A 139 -21.98 0.63 7.25
C LYS A 139 -21.19 1.45 6.23
N ILE A 140 -20.09 0.91 5.69
CA ILE A 140 -19.31 1.62 4.67
C ILE A 140 -20.09 1.66 3.34
N PRO A 141 -20.40 2.86 2.80
CA PRO A 141 -21.20 3.00 1.58
C PRO A 141 -20.32 2.91 0.33
N LEU A 142 -19.55 1.83 0.21
CA LEU A 142 -18.64 1.58 -0.93
C LEU A 142 -18.93 0.23 -1.59
N ILE A 143 -18.62 0.14 -2.88
CA ILE A 143 -18.74 -1.04 -3.74
C ILE A 143 -17.36 -1.39 -4.27
N VAL A 144 -16.94 -2.63 -4.15
CA VAL A 144 -15.73 -3.15 -4.77
C VAL A 144 -16.04 -3.63 -6.18
N ARG A 145 -15.41 -3.04 -7.20
CA ARG A 145 -15.48 -3.53 -8.59
C ARG A 145 -14.27 -4.41 -8.89
N ARG A 146 -14.52 -5.71 -9.09
CA ARG A 146 -13.51 -6.71 -9.45
C ARG A 146 -13.50 -6.93 -10.94
N TYR A 147 -12.36 -6.67 -11.58
CA TYR A 147 -12.19 -6.90 -13.01
C TYR A 147 -11.59 -8.28 -13.29
N MET A 148 -12.15 -8.94 -14.29
CA MET A 148 -11.67 -10.20 -14.84
C MET A 148 -10.67 -9.92 -15.99
N PRO A 149 -9.79 -10.87 -16.34
CA PRO A 149 -8.77 -10.68 -17.38
C PRO A 149 -9.34 -10.36 -18.79
N ASP A 150 -10.57 -10.78 -19.06
CA ASP A 150 -11.34 -10.50 -20.28
C ASP A 150 -12.00 -9.11 -20.29
N GLY A 151 -11.89 -8.38 -19.18
CA GLY A 151 -12.43 -7.04 -18.97
C GLY A 151 -13.88 -7.02 -18.50
N TRP A 152 -14.50 -8.16 -18.21
CA TRP A 152 -15.75 -8.22 -17.47
C TRP A 152 -15.54 -7.82 -16.01
N TYR A 153 -16.59 -7.41 -15.31
CA TYR A 153 -16.48 -7.04 -13.90
C TYR A 153 -17.66 -7.46 -13.05
N GLU A 154 -17.38 -7.70 -11.77
CA GLU A 154 -18.35 -7.98 -10.72
C GLU A 154 -18.33 -6.82 -9.71
N ASP A 155 -19.51 -6.30 -9.37
CA ASP A 155 -19.66 -5.26 -8.33
C ASP A 155 -20.07 -5.91 -7.01
N TRP A 156 -19.24 -5.83 -5.98
CA TRP A 156 -19.51 -6.37 -4.65
C TRP A 156 -19.73 -5.26 -3.63
N THR A 157 -20.81 -5.28 -2.85
CA THR A 157 -21.01 -4.28 -1.79
C THR A 157 -20.09 -4.57 -0.60
N CYS A 158 -19.61 -3.54 0.11
CA CYS A 158 -18.80 -3.78 1.32
C CYS A 158 -19.60 -4.48 2.42
N GLU A 159 -20.92 -4.33 2.44
CA GLU A 159 -21.82 -4.97 3.41
C GLU A 159 -21.90 -6.49 3.20
N GLU A 160 -21.95 -6.95 1.95
CA GLU A 160 -22.11 -8.36 1.63
C GLU A 160 -20.80 -9.15 1.70
N LEU A 161 -19.66 -8.48 1.55
CA LEU A 161 -18.35 -9.13 1.67
C LEU A 161 -18.10 -9.63 3.10
N LEU A 162 -17.61 -10.87 3.20
CA LEU A 162 -17.23 -11.48 4.46
C LEU A 162 -15.81 -11.03 4.85
N THR A 163 -15.65 -10.50 6.07
CA THR A 163 -14.39 -9.93 6.59
C THR A 163 -13.78 -10.74 7.72
#